data_AF-A0A7K4P9M9-F1
#
_entry.id   AF-A0A7K4P9M9-F1
#
_cell.length_a   1.000
_cell.length_b   1.000
_cell.length_c   1.000
_cell.angle_alpha   90.00
_cell.angle_beta   90.00
_cell.angle_gamma   90.00
#
_symmetry.space_group_name_H-M   'P 1'
#
loop_
_entity.id
_entity.type
_entity.pdbx_description
1 polymer ?
#
loop_
_entity_poly.entity_id
_entity_poly.type
_entity_poly.pdbx_seq_one_letter_code
_entity_poly.pdbx_strand_id
1 'polypeptide(L)'
;PDFVVCDEGHILKNEASAVSKAMNSIKSRRRIILTGTPLQNNLIEYHCMVNFIKENLLGSIKEFRNRFINPIQNGQCADSTPVDVRVMKKRAHILYEMLAGCVQRKDYTALTKFLPPKYEYVLEVRMTPIQCKLYQYYLDHLT
;
A
#
# COMPACT_ATOMS: atom_id res chain seq x y z
N PRO A 1 4.26 -15.24 -23.88
CA PRO A 1 5.68 -15.03 -23.50
C PRO A 1 6.01 -15.93 -22.29
N ASP A 2 7.27 -16.34 -22.10
CA ASP A 2 7.65 -17.15 -20.94
C ASP A 2 7.73 -16.36 -19.63
N PHE A 3 7.92 -15.04 -19.76
CA PHE A 3 8.09 -14.09 -18.66
C PHE A 3 7.41 -12.77 -18.99
N VAL A 4 6.81 -12.14 -17.98
CA VAL A 4 6.31 -10.77 -18.02
C VAL A 4 6.85 -10.02 -16.82
N VAL A 5 7.46 -8.87 -17.06
CA VAL A 5 7.94 -7.98 -16.00
C VAL A 5 7.19 -6.66 -16.14
N CYS A 6 6.48 -6.27 -15.09
CA CYS A 6 5.83 -4.98 -14.99
C CYS A 6 6.69 -4.08 -14.11
N ASP A 7 7.30 -3.07 -14.70
CA ASP A 7 7.89 -1.99 -13.93
C ASP A 7 6.81 -1.03 -13.44
N GLU A 8 7.06 -0.32 -12.34
CA GLU A 8 6.11 0.60 -11.71
C GLU A 8 4.71 0.01 -11.47
N GLY A 9 4.67 -1.13 -10.79
CA GLY A 9 3.46 -1.91 -10.52
C GLY A 9 2.29 -1.18 -9.86
N HIS A 10 2.54 0.00 -9.28
CA HIS A 10 1.48 0.87 -8.76
C HIS A 10 0.50 1.33 -9.87
N ILE A 11 0.88 1.23 -11.15
CA ILE A 11 -0.03 1.42 -12.30
C ILE A 11 -1.16 0.38 -12.30
N LEU A 12 -0.90 -0.83 -11.79
CA LEU A 12 -1.87 -1.93 -11.68
C LEU A 12 -2.70 -1.87 -10.39
N LYS A 13 -2.98 -0.67 -9.85
CA LYS A 13 -3.75 -0.50 -8.60
C LYS A 13 -5.23 -0.89 -8.67
N ASN A 14 -5.80 -0.94 -9.87
CA ASN A 14 -7.23 -1.18 -10.09
C ASN A 14 -7.45 -2.27 -11.13
N GLU A 15 -8.04 -3.39 -10.71
CA GLU A 15 -8.38 -4.54 -11.55
C GLU A 15 -9.34 -4.17 -12.70
N ALA A 16 -10.21 -3.19 -12.49
CA ALA A 16 -11.18 -2.75 -13.50
C ALA A 16 -10.56 -1.87 -14.61
N SER A 17 -9.32 -1.40 -14.43
CA SER A 17 -8.66 -0.55 -15.42
C SER A 17 -8.38 -1.29 -16.73
N ALA A 18 -8.40 -0.57 -17.85
CA ALA A 18 -8.08 -1.14 -19.16
C ALA A 18 -6.67 -1.75 -19.19
N VAL A 19 -5.71 -1.11 -18.50
CA VAL A 19 -4.33 -1.58 -18.37
C VAL A 19 -4.27 -2.92 -17.63
N SER A 20 -4.93 -3.03 -16.47
CA SER A 20 -4.97 -4.29 -15.71
C SER A 20 -5.61 -5.42 -16.50
N LYS A 21 -6.70 -5.15 -17.22
CA LYS A 21 -7.35 -6.16 -18.08
C LYS A 21 -6.43 -6.61 -19.21
N ALA A 22 -5.78 -5.66 -19.90
CA ALA A 22 -4.83 -5.97 -20.97
C ALA A 22 -3.64 -6.79 -20.43
N MET A 23 -3.06 -6.40 -19.30
CA MET A 23 -1.93 -7.09 -18.69
C MET A 23 -2.31 -8.50 -18.21
N ASN A 24 -3.48 -8.67 -17.59
CA ASN A 24 -3.98 -9.99 -17.18
C ASN A 24 -4.26 -10.91 -18.38
N SER A 25 -4.65 -10.38 -19.54
CA SER A 25 -4.87 -11.17 -20.76
C SER A 25 -3.60 -11.82 -21.32
N ILE A 26 -2.42 -11.31 -20.95
CA ILE A 26 -1.13 -11.84 -21.42
C ILE A 26 -0.88 -13.19 -20.75
N LYS A 27 -0.99 -14.27 -21.53
CA LYS A 27 -0.67 -15.62 -21.07
C LYS A 27 0.85 -15.77 -20.90
N SER A 28 1.27 -15.96 -19.66
CA SER A 28 2.67 -16.17 -19.26
C SER A 28 2.76 -17.15 -18.10
N ARG A 29 3.85 -17.93 -18.05
CA ARG A 29 4.12 -18.85 -16.93
C ARG A 29 4.68 -18.12 -15.70
N ARG A 30 5.34 -16.97 -15.92
CA ARG A 30 6.04 -16.23 -14.87
C ARG A 30 5.75 -14.74 -15.01
N ARG A 31 5.42 -14.10 -13.89
CA ARG A 31 5.08 -12.68 -13.80
C ARG A 31 5.84 -12.07 -12.63
N ILE A 32 6.49 -10.93 -12.86
CA ILE A 32 7.17 -10.13 -11.83
C ILE A 32 6.61 -8.71 -11.87
N ILE A 33 6.42 -8.13 -10.70
CA ILE A 33 6.14 -6.70 -10.54
C ILE A 33 7.33 -6.07 -9.80
N LEU A 34 7.80 -4.94 -10.31
CA LEU A 34 8.75 -4.05 -9.63
C LEU A 34 7.99 -2.79 -9.18
N THR A 35 8.23 -2.34 -7.95
CA THR A 35 7.62 -1.11 -7.43
C THR A 35 8.50 -0.49 -6.34
N GLY A 36 8.78 0.81 -6.48
CA GLY A 36 9.47 1.60 -5.45
C GLY A 36 8.55 2.02 -4.29
N THR A 37 7.23 1.98 -4.51
CA THR A 37 6.20 2.34 -3.53
C THR A 37 5.34 1.12 -3.23
N PRO A 38 5.87 0.09 -2.54
CA PRO A 38 5.13 -1.14 -2.36
C PRO A 38 3.83 -0.95 -1.55
N LEU A 39 3.75 0.09 -0.71
CA LEU A 39 2.84 0.10 0.45
C LEU A 39 2.48 1.51 0.96
N GLN A 40 1.89 2.39 0.15
CA GLN A 40 1.20 3.57 0.69
C GLN A 40 -0.27 3.22 0.97
N ASN A 41 -0.51 2.59 2.14
CA ASN A 41 -1.79 2.44 2.84
C ASN A 41 -2.98 1.78 2.12
N ASN A 42 -2.87 1.33 0.87
CA ASN A 42 -3.99 0.72 0.16
C ASN A 42 -3.79 -0.80 -0.05
N LEU A 43 -4.23 -1.59 0.93
CA LEU A 43 -4.24 -3.06 0.86
C LEU A 43 -5.00 -3.59 -0.38
N ILE A 44 -5.90 -2.81 -0.99
CA ILE A 44 -6.58 -3.19 -2.24
C ILE A 44 -5.60 -3.24 -3.41
N GLU A 45 -4.69 -2.27 -3.50
CA GLU A 45 -3.67 -2.24 -4.56
C GLU A 45 -2.73 -3.42 -4.39
N TYR A 46 -2.43 -3.76 -3.14
CA TYR A 46 -1.65 -4.93 -2.79
C TYR A 46 -2.32 -6.23 -3.26
N HIS A 47 -3.63 -6.38 -3.04
CA HIS A 47 -4.40 -7.51 -3.56
C HIS A 47 -4.34 -7.59 -5.08
N CYS A 48 -4.49 -6.45 -5.78
CA CYS A 48 -4.45 -6.40 -7.24
C CYS A 48 -3.08 -6.83 -7.79
N MET A 49 -1.98 -6.31 -7.22
CA MET A 49 -0.61 -6.68 -7.62
C MET A 49 -0.32 -8.17 -7.38
N VAL A 50 -0.72 -8.70 -6.21
CA VAL A 50 -0.52 -10.12 -5.89
C VAL A 50 -1.37 -11.00 -6.79
N ASN A 51 -2.62 -10.62 -7.08
CA ASN A 51 -3.49 -11.38 -7.97
C ASN A 51 -2.93 -11.44 -9.39
N PHE A 52 -2.30 -10.36 -9.88
CA PHE A 52 -1.60 -10.37 -11.16
C PHE A 52 -0.45 -11.40 -11.20
N ILE A 53 0.35 -11.49 -10.13
CA ILE A 53 1.49 -12.41 -10.06
C ILE A 53 1.05 -13.86 -9.84
N LYS A 54 0.15 -14.08 -8.89
CA LYS A 54 -0.34 -15.38 -8.45
C LYS A 54 -1.82 -15.28 -8.13
N GLU A 55 -2.62 -15.57 -9.15
CA GLU A 55 -4.08 -15.55 -9.07
C GLU A 55 -4.58 -16.39 -7.88
N ASN A 56 -5.61 -15.90 -7.20
CA ASN A 56 -6.28 -16.55 -6.07
C ASN A 56 -5.45 -16.82 -4.79
N LEU A 57 -4.18 -16.38 -4.70
CA LEU A 57 -3.38 -16.57 -3.46
C LEU A 57 -4.06 -15.96 -2.22
N LEU A 58 -4.69 -14.80 -2.39
CA LEU A 58 -5.35 -14.05 -1.33
C LEU A 58 -6.88 -14.23 -1.34
N GLY A 59 -7.41 -15.07 -2.23
CA GLY A 59 -8.83 -15.21 -2.49
C GLY A 59 -9.44 -14.02 -3.24
N SER A 60 -10.76 -13.98 -3.30
CA SER A 60 -11.50 -12.88 -3.91
C SER A 60 -11.28 -11.57 -3.13
N ILE A 61 -11.49 -10.42 -3.80
CA ILE A 61 -11.37 -9.11 -3.14
C ILE A 61 -12.31 -8.98 -1.93
N LYS A 62 -13.48 -9.62 -1.96
CA LYS A 62 -14.46 -9.62 -0.86
C LYS A 62 -13.94 -10.39 0.34
N GLU A 63 -13.40 -11.58 0.12
CA GLU A 63 -12.76 -12.38 1.19
C GLU A 63 -11.54 -11.67 1.76
N PHE A 64 -10.72 -11.09 0.89
CA PHE A 64 -9.53 -10.35 1.29
C PHE A 64 -9.90 -9.13 2.16
N ARG A 65 -10.95 -8.38 1.79
CA ARG A 65 -11.48 -7.27 2.60
C ARG A 65 -11.87 -7.72 4.00
N ASN A 66 -12.68 -8.77 4.09
CA ASN A 66 -13.19 -9.26 5.37
C ASN A 66 -12.08 -9.87 6.24
N ARG A 67 -11.14 -10.59 5.62
CA ARG A 67 -10.07 -11.28 6.35
C ARG A 67 -8.94 -10.37 6.80
N PHE A 68 -8.63 -9.33 6.02
CA PHE A 68 -7.44 -8.51 6.23
C PHE A 68 -7.74 -7.02 6.28
N ILE A 69 -8.35 -6.43 5.25
CA ILE A 69 -8.49 -4.96 5.17
C ILE A 69 -9.29 -4.40 6.35
N ASN A 70 -10.53 -4.87 6.52
CA ASN A 70 -11.43 -4.37 7.55
C ASN A 70 -10.85 -4.54 8.96
N PRO A 71 -10.35 -5.73 9.38
CA PRO A 71 -9.78 -5.89 10.73
C PRO A 71 -8.47 -5.13 10.92
N ILE A 72 -7.67 -4.92 9.86
CA ILE A 72 -6.44 -4.12 9.97
C ILE A 72 -6.78 -2.65 10.15
N GLN A 73 -7.67 -2.10 9.32
CA GLN A 73 -8.13 -0.72 9.43
C GLN A 73 -8.81 -0.45 10.77
N ASN A 74 -9.66 -1.37 11.24
CA ASN A 74 -10.36 -1.22 12.51
C ASN A 74 -9.43 -1.15 13.73
N GLY A 75 -8.21 -1.71 13.65
CA GLY A 75 -7.22 -1.62 14.73
C GLY A 75 -6.28 -0.42 14.64
N GLN A 76 -6.42 0.42 13.60
CA GLN A 76 -5.63 1.64 13.38
C GLN A 76 -6.39 2.92 13.73
N CYS A 77 -7.69 2.82 14.05
CA CYS A 77 -8.50 3.96 14.41
C CYS A 77 -8.13 4.49 15.81
N ALA A 78 -8.37 5.78 16.06
CA ALA A 78 -8.06 6.40 17.36
C ALA A 78 -8.90 5.82 18.51
N ASP A 79 -10.08 5.28 18.19
CA ASP A 79 -11.07 4.68 19.10
C ASP A 79 -10.98 3.15 19.16
N SER A 80 -9.97 2.52 18.54
CA SER A 80 -9.79 1.08 18.54
C SER A 80 -9.62 0.51 19.96
N THR A 81 -10.32 -0.59 20.26
CA THR A 81 -10.15 -1.29 21.55
C THR A 81 -8.85 -2.12 21.58
N PRO A 82 -8.37 -2.53 22.77
CA PRO A 82 -7.22 -3.45 22.87
C PRO A 82 -7.43 -4.79 22.13
N VAL A 83 -8.69 -5.22 21.97
CA VAL A 83 -9.06 -6.43 21.22
C VAL A 83 -8.86 -6.19 19.72
N ASP A 84 -9.32 -5.05 19.21
CA ASP A 84 -9.17 -4.68 17.79
C ASP A 84 -7.71 -4.60 17.38
N VAL A 85 -6.87 -3.97 18.22
CA VAL A 85 -5.42 -3.88 18.00
C VAL A 85 -4.78 -5.28 17.96
N ARG A 86 -5.22 -6.20 18.83
CA ARG A 86 -4.72 -7.59 18.85
C ARG A 86 -5.13 -8.33 17.58
N VAL A 87 -6.38 -8.19 17.15
CA VAL A 87 -6.89 -8.80 15.91
C VAL A 87 -6.16 -8.25 14.69
N MET A 88 -5.98 -6.93 14.60
CA MET A 88 -5.18 -6.28 13.55
C MET A 88 -3.77 -6.88 13.48
N LYS A 89 -3.03 -6.90 14.60
CA LYS A 89 -1.65 -7.43 14.62
C LYS A 89 -1.59 -8.87 14.15
N LYS A 90 -2.53 -9.71 14.60
CA LYS A 90 -2.63 -11.11 14.16
C LYS A 90 -2.91 -11.22 12.65
N ARG A 91 -3.86 -10.44 12.11
CA ARG A 91 -4.20 -10.47 10.68
C ARG A 91 -3.07 -9.93 9.80
N ALA A 92 -2.39 -8.86 10.24
CA ALA A 92 -1.22 -8.31 9.56
C ALA A 92 -0.07 -9.32 9.51
N HIS A 93 0.18 -10.03 10.63
CA HIS A 93 1.21 -11.08 10.67
C HIS A 93 0.88 -12.24 9.74
N ILE A 94 -0.36 -12.76 9.76
CA ILE A 94 -0.79 -13.82 8.84
C ILE A 94 -0.64 -13.38 7.38
N LEU A 95 -1.02 -12.13 7.06
CA LEU A 95 -0.86 -11.60 5.72
C LEU A 95 0.61 -11.59 5.31
N TYR A 96 1.49 -11.07 6.16
CA TYR A 96 2.93 -11.06 5.91
C TYR A 96 3.49 -12.46 5.62
N GLU A 97 3.17 -13.45 6.44
CA GLU A 97 3.61 -14.84 6.26
C GLU A 97 3.12 -15.45 4.94
N MET A 98 1.87 -15.17 4.53
CA MET A 98 1.34 -15.62 3.25
C MET A 98 2.11 -15.04 2.05
N LEU A 99 2.75 -13.89 2.24
CA LEU A 99 3.41 -13.12 1.20
C LEU A 99 4.94 -13.28 1.20
N ALA A 100 5.52 -13.83 2.27
CA ALA A 100 6.96 -13.99 2.43
C ALA A 100 7.61 -14.77 1.27
N GLY A 101 6.88 -15.69 0.63
CA GLY A 101 7.36 -16.47 -0.52
C GLY A 101 7.26 -15.78 -1.88
N CYS A 102 6.55 -14.66 -2.00
CA CYS A 102 6.32 -13.98 -3.28
C CYS A 102 6.68 -12.49 -3.29
N VAL A 103 6.85 -11.87 -2.13
CA VAL A 103 7.19 -10.45 -2.02
C VAL A 103 8.54 -10.27 -1.36
N GLN A 104 9.44 -9.64 -2.10
CA GLN A 104 10.78 -9.29 -1.64
C GLN A 104 10.83 -7.78 -1.44
N ARG A 105 10.97 -7.35 -0.18
CA ARG A 105 11.12 -5.94 0.16
C ARG A 105 12.50 -5.70 0.75
N LYS A 106 13.22 -4.74 0.17
CA LYS A 106 14.44 -4.18 0.73
C LYS A 106 14.18 -2.71 0.99
N ASP A 107 14.38 -2.30 2.23
CA ASP A 107 14.34 -0.88 2.59
C ASP A 107 15.70 -0.23 2.34
N TYR A 108 15.79 1.07 2.60
CA TYR A 108 17.02 1.83 2.43
C TYR A 108 18.17 1.29 3.30
N THR A 109 17.88 0.52 4.36
CA THR A 109 18.90 -0.05 5.25
C THR A 109 19.85 -0.99 4.52
N ALA A 110 19.39 -1.59 3.42
CA ALA A 110 20.22 -2.39 2.53
C ALA A 110 21.39 -1.59 1.91
N LEU A 111 21.24 -0.28 1.76
CA LEU A 111 22.22 0.62 1.15
C LEU A 111 22.98 1.47 2.18
N THR A 112 22.48 1.60 3.42
CA THR A 112 23.04 2.50 4.44
C THR A 112 24.52 2.28 4.72
N LYS A 113 25.04 1.05 4.57
CA LYS A 113 26.47 0.76 4.77
C LYS A 113 27.38 1.30 3.66
N PHE A 114 26.82 1.63 2.51
CA PHE A 114 27.55 2.03 1.31
C PHE A 114 27.33 3.50 0.93
N LEU A 115 26.40 4.18 1.61
CA LEU A 115 26.01 5.56 1.32
C LEU A 115 26.37 6.49 2.48
N PRO A 116 26.63 7.78 2.21
CA PRO A 116 26.73 8.79 3.26
C PRO A 116 25.46 8.85 4.13
N PRO A 117 25.56 9.35 5.37
CA PRO A 117 24.40 9.50 6.25
C PRO A 117 23.36 10.42 5.61
N LYS A 118 22.09 10.00 5.67
CA LYS A 118 20.95 10.82 5.27
C LYS A 118 20.49 11.65 6.47
N TYR A 119 20.49 12.97 6.32
CA TYR A 119 19.93 13.89 7.32
C TYR A 119 18.54 14.35 6.88
N GLU A 120 17.55 14.16 7.74
CA GLU A 120 16.17 14.60 7.52
C GLU A 120 15.83 15.67 8.56
N TYR A 121 15.30 16.81 8.11
CA TYR A 121 14.90 17.92 8.97
C TYR A 121 13.42 18.20 8.76
N VAL A 122 12.68 18.30 9.86
CA VAL A 122 11.29 18.75 9.86
C VAL A 122 11.27 20.15 10.45
N LEU A 123 10.93 21.16 9.64
CA LEU A 123 10.86 22.55 10.06
C LEU A 123 9.41 22.95 10.25
N GLU A 124 9.03 23.22 11.50
CA GLU A 124 7.71 23.73 11.83
C GLU A 124 7.69 25.25 11.68
N VAL A 125 7.08 25.74 10.60
CA VAL A 125 6.97 27.16 10.29
C VAL A 125 5.59 27.66 10.69
N ARG A 126 5.53 28.72 11.51
CA ARG A 126 4.26 29.34 11.89
C ARG A 126 3.64 30.05 10.69
N MET A 127 2.32 29.91 10.55
CA MET A 127 1.57 30.71 9.58
C MET A 127 1.71 32.20 9.89
N THR A 128 1.86 33.00 8.83
CA THR A 128 1.84 34.46 8.94
C THR A 128 0.42 34.95 9.28
N PRO A 129 0.27 36.18 9.83
CA PRO A 129 -1.04 36.71 10.16
C PRO A 129 -2.04 36.75 8.99
N ILE A 130 -1.54 36.98 7.75
CA ILE A 130 -2.39 36.98 6.56
C ILE A 130 -2.84 35.56 6.17
N GLN A 131 -1.97 34.56 6.28
CA GLN A 131 -2.33 33.16 6.05
C GLN A 131 -3.38 32.69 7.06
N CYS A 132 -3.25 33.06 8.33
CA CYS A 132 -4.27 32.77 9.34
C CYS A 132 -5.63 33.38 8.97
N LYS A 133 -5.65 34.66 8.55
CA LYS A 133 -6.89 35.34 8.14
C LYS A 133 -7.54 34.68 6.93
N LEU A 134 -6.76 34.37 5.89
CA LEU A 134 -7.27 33.74 4.67
C LEU A 134 -7.77 32.32 4.94
N TYR A 135 -7.05 31.56 5.77
CA TYR A 135 -7.44 30.22 6.16
C TYR A 135 -8.73 30.22 6.97
N GLN A 136 -8.86 31.14 7.93
CA GLN A 136 -10.10 31.30 8.70
C GLN A 136 -11.27 31.71 7.79
N TYR A 137 -11.06 32.69 6.91
CA TYR A 137 -12.08 33.10 5.94
C TYR A 137 -12.55 31.92 5.07
N TYR A 138 -11.62 31.11 4.57
CA TYR A 138 -11.93 29.90 3.80
C TYR A 138 -12.79 28.92 4.60
N LEU A 139 -12.45 28.66 5.87
CA LEU A 139 -13.23 27.75 6.73
C LEU A 139 -14.65 28.26 7.00
N ASP A 140 -14.79 29.58 7.21
CA ASP A 140 -16.08 30.20 7.57
C ASP A 140 -17.06 30.28 6.38
N HIS A 141 -16.58 30.18 5.13
CA HIS A 141 -17.39 30.40 3.92
C HIS A 141 -17.53 29.16 3.02
N LEU A 142 -17.05 27.99 3.45
CA LEU A 142 -17.18 26.74 2.71
C LEU A 142 -18.32 25.81 3.16
N THR A 143 -19.12 26.25 4.13
CA THR A 143 -20.42 25.62 4.47
C THR A 143 -21.53 26.10 3.56
#